data_AF-A0A556MPZ0-F1
#
_entry.id   AF-A0A556MPZ0-F1
#
_cell.length_a   1.000
_cell.length_b   1.000
_cell.length_c   1.000
_cell.angle_alpha   90.00
_cell.angle_beta   90.00
_cell.angle_gamma   90.00
#
_symmetry.space_group_name_H-M   'P 1'
#
loop_
_entity.id
_entity.type
_entity.pdbx_description
1 polymer ?
#
loop_
_entity_poly.entity_id
_entity_poly.type
_entity_poly.pdbx_seq_one_letter_code
_entity_poly.pdbx_strand_id
1 'polypeptide(L)'
;MIKEENWNAQLAQLTLEHQNSLLVCWKIRTGIRKGIELSRIKAYLDWFFETQFLPHLQKEEQLMIRILGESDQMVTKSLAQHRRLKRLFLKETELIKQLNSIEEELETNIRFEENKVFKELKRNPDLFSPDLVYYEDEWESIPEEWEDKFWK
;
A
#
# COMPACT_ATOMS: atom_id res chain seq x y z
N MET A 1 14.78 -23.40 -6.53
CA MET A 1 14.26 -22.90 -7.82
C MET A 1 12.80 -22.52 -7.69
N ILE A 2 11.82 -23.44 -7.68
CA ILE A 2 10.37 -23.09 -7.63
C ILE A 2 9.99 -22.17 -6.44
N LYS A 3 10.54 -22.42 -5.23
CA LYS A 3 10.27 -21.61 -4.02
C LYS A 3 10.74 -20.14 -4.14
N GLU A 4 11.90 -19.94 -4.75
CA GLU A 4 12.52 -18.62 -4.91
C GLU A 4 11.84 -17.82 -6.03
N GLU A 5 11.38 -18.50 -7.08
CA GLU A 5 10.59 -17.92 -8.17
C GLU A 5 9.23 -17.41 -7.66
N ASN A 6 8.50 -18.21 -6.87
CA ASN A 6 7.21 -17.77 -6.32
C ASN A 6 7.36 -16.64 -5.28
N TRP A 7 8.47 -16.60 -4.55
CA TRP A 7 8.75 -15.53 -3.58
C TRP A 7 9.03 -14.18 -4.26
N ASN A 8 9.90 -14.19 -5.26
CA ASN A 8 10.19 -12.99 -6.03
C ASN A 8 8.92 -12.47 -6.72
N ALA A 9 8.02 -13.35 -7.13
CA ALA A 9 6.71 -12.99 -7.67
C ALA A 9 5.81 -12.29 -6.65
N GLN A 10 5.73 -12.75 -5.40
CA GLN A 10 4.95 -12.08 -4.35
C GLN A 10 5.45 -10.66 -4.07
N LEU A 11 6.76 -10.47 -3.90
CA LEU A 11 7.29 -9.12 -3.70
C LEU A 11 7.15 -8.25 -4.94
N ALA A 12 7.27 -8.82 -6.14
CA ALA A 12 7.00 -8.09 -7.37
C ALA A 12 5.55 -7.62 -7.45
N GLN A 13 4.60 -8.44 -6.98
CA GLN A 13 3.19 -8.09 -6.91
C GLN A 13 2.93 -6.95 -5.91
N LEU A 14 3.51 -7.01 -4.70
CA LEU A 14 3.39 -5.91 -3.74
C LEU A 14 4.02 -4.61 -4.29
N THR A 15 5.14 -4.70 -4.99
CA THR A 15 5.73 -3.55 -5.70
C THR A 15 4.84 -3.03 -6.84
N LEU A 16 4.13 -3.89 -7.56
CA LEU A 16 3.15 -3.44 -8.57
C LEU A 16 2.00 -2.66 -7.90
N GLU A 17 1.52 -3.12 -6.75
CA GLU A 17 0.50 -2.42 -5.96
C GLU A 17 1.02 -1.07 -5.43
N HIS A 18 2.29 -0.98 -5.06
CA HIS A 18 2.92 0.32 -4.75
C HIS A 18 2.93 1.28 -5.94
N GLN A 19 3.13 0.80 -7.16
CA GLN A 19 3.05 1.67 -8.35
C GLN A 19 1.65 2.29 -8.50
N ASN A 20 0.59 1.53 -8.19
CA ASN A 20 -0.77 2.05 -8.16
C ASN A 20 -0.96 3.09 -7.04
N SER A 21 -0.41 2.85 -5.86
CA SER A 21 -0.42 3.81 -4.74
C SER A 21 0.35 5.10 -5.06
N LEU A 22 1.48 5.02 -5.77
CA LEU A 22 2.21 6.20 -6.24
C LEU A 22 1.41 6.97 -7.31
N LEU A 23 0.68 6.28 -8.17
CA LEU A 23 -0.25 6.91 -9.10
C LEU A 23 -1.37 7.64 -8.36
N VAL A 24 -1.87 7.12 -7.22
CA VAL A 24 -2.81 7.83 -6.34
C VAL A 24 -2.20 9.12 -5.80
N CYS A 25 -0.95 9.12 -5.32
CA CYS A 25 -0.26 10.35 -4.91
C CYS A 25 -0.21 11.39 -6.04
N TRP A 26 0.09 10.95 -7.27
CA TRP A 26 0.02 11.82 -8.44
C TRP A 26 -1.39 12.35 -8.74
N LYS A 27 -2.43 11.51 -8.62
CA LYS A 27 -3.83 11.92 -8.80
C LYS A 27 -4.25 12.98 -7.78
N ILE A 28 -3.91 12.79 -6.49
CA ILE A 28 -4.17 13.77 -5.42
C ILE A 28 -3.57 15.13 -5.79
N ARG A 29 -2.25 15.16 -6.07
CA ARG A 29 -1.54 16.39 -6.43
C ARG A 29 -2.13 17.06 -7.67
N THR A 30 -2.53 16.25 -8.66
CA THR A 30 -3.15 16.77 -9.88
C THR A 30 -4.53 17.37 -9.63
N GLY A 31 -5.38 16.70 -8.86
CA GLY A 31 -6.70 17.19 -8.50
C GLY A 31 -6.62 18.52 -7.74
N ILE A 32 -5.74 18.60 -6.73
CA ILE A 32 -5.51 19.83 -5.97
C ILE A 32 -5.03 20.96 -6.89
N ARG A 33 -4.02 20.70 -7.74
CA ARG A 33 -3.49 21.72 -8.68
C ARG A 33 -4.53 22.22 -9.68
N LYS A 34 -5.44 21.35 -10.13
CA LYS A 34 -6.53 21.70 -11.04
C LYS A 34 -7.70 22.41 -10.33
N GLY A 35 -7.66 22.58 -9.00
CA GLY A 35 -8.76 23.15 -8.25
C GLY A 35 -10.01 22.27 -8.25
N ILE A 36 -9.83 20.95 -8.36
CA ILE A 36 -10.94 20.00 -8.23
C ILE A 36 -11.49 20.08 -6.81
N GLU A 37 -12.82 20.00 -6.72
CA GLU A 37 -13.54 19.98 -5.45
C GLU A 37 -13.01 18.84 -4.56
N LEU A 38 -12.66 19.15 -3.31
CA LEU A 38 -11.90 18.24 -2.44
C LEU A 38 -12.69 16.97 -2.09
N SER A 39 -14.02 17.05 -2.02
CA SER A 39 -14.87 15.89 -1.75
C SER A 39 -14.83 14.87 -2.88
N ARG A 40 -14.68 15.29 -4.15
CA ARG A 40 -14.46 14.36 -5.28
C ARG A 40 -13.15 13.59 -5.17
N ILE A 41 -12.08 14.27 -4.76
CA ILE A 41 -10.78 13.62 -4.51
C ILE A 41 -10.92 12.65 -3.33
N LYS A 42 -11.59 13.08 -2.25
CA LYS A 42 -11.82 12.24 -1.06
C LYS A 42 -12.63 10.99 -1.38
N ALA A 43 -13.71 11.10 -2.15
CA ALA A 43 -14.52 9.95 -2.56
C ALA A 43 -13.69 8.90 -3.31
N TYR A 44 -12.80 9.33 -4.20
CA TYR A 44 -11.85 8.43 -4.86
C TYR A 44 -10.90 7.76 -3.88
N LEU A 45 -10.38 8.51 -2.90
CA LEU A 45 -9.46 7.95 -1.90
C LEU A 45 -10.15 6.98 -0.95
N ASP A 46 -11.42 7.18 -0.64
CA ASP A 46 -12.20 6.26 0.19
C ASP A 46 -12.40 4.93 -0.51
N TRP A 47 -12.82 4.97 -1.78
CA TRP A 47 -12.88 3.78 -2.62
C TRP A 47 -11.53 3.09 -2.73
N PHE A 48 -10.46 3.83 -3.04
CA PHE A 48 -9.12 3.26 -3.17
C PHE A 48 -8.64 2.64 -1.85
N PHE A 49 -8.93 3.30 -0.72
CA PHE A 49 -8.54 2.82 0.59
C PHE A 49 -9.20 1.49 0.92
N GLU A 50 -10.51 1.40 0.78
CA GLU A 50 -11.27 0.20 1.14
C GLU A 50 -10.97 -0.97 0.19
N THR A 51 -10.88 -0.69 -1.11
CA THR A 51 -10.87 -1.76 -2.12
C THR A 51 -9.47 -2.19 -2.54
N GLN A 52 -8.44 -1.37 -2.35
CA GLN A 52 -7.09 -1.65 -2.84
C GLN A 52 -6.04 -1.52 -1.73
N PHE A 53 -6.02 -0.39 -1.02
CA PHE A 53 -4.93 -0.10 -0.09
C PHE A 53 -5.04 -0.89 1.23
N LEU A 54 -6.23 -1.01 1.82
CA LEU A 54 -6.41 -1.77 3.05
C LEU A 54 -6.07 -3.26 2.89
N PRO A 55 -6.53 -3.96 1.82
CA PRO A 55 -6.08 -5.31 1.52
C PRO A 55 -4.56 -5.39 1.32
N HIS A 56 -3.97 -4.43 0.61
CA HIS A 56 -2.52 -4.35 0.43
C HIS A 56 -1.76 -4.32 1.77
N LEU A 57 -2.14 -3.41 2.68
CA LEU A 57 -1.51 -3.31 3.99
C LEU A 57 -1.62 -4.64 4.78
N GLN A 58 -2.76 -5.31 4.72
CA GLN A 58 -2.93 -6.61 5.40
C GLN A 58 -1.95 -7.65 4.85
N LYS A 59 -1.75 -7.68 3.53
CA LYS A 59 -0.81 -8.62 2.91
C LYS A 59 0.62 -8.38 3.36
N GLU A 60 1.03 -7.12 3.40
CA GLU A 60 2.35 -6.73 3.89
C GLU A 60 2.54 -7.05 5.38
N GLU A 61 1.56 -6.71 6.22
CA GLU A 61 1.61 -6.96 7.67
C GLU A 61 1.79 -8.46 7.97
N GLN A 62 0.96 -9.31 7.34
CA GLN A 62 1.06 -10.76 7.48
C GLN A 62 2.42 -11.28 7.04
N LEU A 63 2.92 -10.80 5.90
CA LEU A 63 4.19 -11.21 5.34
C LEU A 63 5.34 -10.83 6.29
N MET A 64 5.44 -9.55 6.65
CA MET A 64 6.50 -9.03 7.51
C MET A 64 6.51 -9.72 8.88
N ILE A 65 5.35 -9.86 9.54
CA ILE A 65 5.23 -10.50 10.86
C ILE A 65 5.66 -11.96 10.78
N ARG A 66 5.26 -12.68 9.73
CA ARG A 66 5.56 -14.11 9.59
C ARG A 66 7.04 -14.38 9.37
N ILE A 67 7.76 -13.49 8.70
CA ILE A 67 9.16 -13.71 8.30
C ILE A 67 10.14 -13.09 9.28
N LEU A 68 9.92 -11.82 9.65
CA LEU A 68 10.83 -11.08 10.52
C LEU A 68 10.47 -11.24 12.00
N GLY A 69 9.23 -11.61 12.29
CA GLY A 69 8.70 -11.73 13.64
C GLY A 69 8.09 -10.42 14.14
N GLU A 70 7.06 -10.52 14.98
CA GLU A 70 6.28 -9.38 15.46
C GLU A 70 7.10 -8.33 16.21
N SER A 71 8.17 -8.75 16.89
CA SER A 71 9.07 -7.87 17.65
C SER A 71 10.17 -7.21 16.82
N ASP A 72 10.24 -7.48 15.51
CA ASP A 72 11.25 -6.87 14.64
C ASP A 72 11.02 -5.34 14.53
N GLN A 73 12.11 -4.59 14.45
CA GLN A 73 12.05 -3.12 14.42
C GLN A 73 11.43 -2.60 13.11
N MET A 74 11.65 -3.28 11.98
CA MET A 74 11.05 -2.91 10.71
C MET A 74 9.55 -3.21 10.72
N VAL A 75 9.14 -4.37 11.24
CA VAL A 75 7.73 -4.74 11.44
C VAL A 75 7.01 -3.70 12.30
N THR A 76 7.58 -3.39 13.46
CA THR A 76 7.03 -2.39 14.39
C THR A 76 6.85 -1.03 13.72
N LYS A 77 7.83 -0.62 12.91
CA LYS A 77 7.80 0.65 12.19
C LYS A 77 6.73 0.66 11.09
N SER A 78 6.68 -0.36 10.22
CA SER A 78 5.66 -0.44 9.17
C SER A 78 4.25 -0.46 9.78
N LEU A 79 4.01 -1.24 10.83
CA LEU A 79 2.72 -1.24 11.54
C LEU A 79 2.35 0.14 12.13
N ALA A 80 3.32 0.93 12.58
CA ALA A 80 3.09 2.30 13.02
C ALA A 80 2.73 3.24 11.86
N GLN A 81 3.42 3.12 10.72
CA GLN A 81 3.13 3.90 9.51
C GLN A 81 1.75 3.52 8.93
N HIS A 82 1.43 2.23 8.85
CA HIS A 82 0.12 1.72 8.43
C HIS A 82 -1.01 2.28 9.30
N ARG A 83 -0.85 2.26 10.63
CA ARG A 83 -1.83 2.87 11.56
C ARG A 83 -1.96 4.39 11.36
N ARG A 84 -0.89 5.08 10.97
CA ARG A 84 -0.95 6.51 10.64
C ARG A 84 -1.74 6.74 9.35
N LEU A 85 -1.45 5.97 8.31
CA LEU A 85 -2.15 6.03 7.03
C LEU A 85 -3.63 5.69 7.17
N LYS A 86 -3.98 4.59 7.84
CA LYS A 86 -5.39 4.21 8.11
C LYS A 86 -6.17 5.37 8.78
N ARG A 87 -5.57 6.05 9.76
CA ARG A 87 -6.19 7.24 10.39
C ARG A 87 -6.31 8.43 9.45
N LEU A 88 -5.34 8.64 8.55
CA LEU A 88 -5.40 9.71 7.57
C LEU A 88 -6.50 9.47 6.54
N PHE A 89 -6.66 8.25 6.03
CA PHE A 89 -7.72 7.92 5.08
C PHE A 89 -9.12 8.06 5.71
N LEU A 90 -9.29 7.59 6.95
CA LEU A 90 -10.56 7.66 7.68
C LEU A 90 -10.92 9.05 8.23
N LYS A 91 -10.04 10.05 8.11
CA LYS A 91 -10.34 11.41 8.57
C LYS A 91 -11.37 12.06 7.63
N GLU A 92 -12.27 12.87 8.17
CA GLU A 92 -13.30 13.58 7.37
C GLU A 92 -13.16 15.11 7.44
N THR A 93 -12.16 15.61 8.15
CA THR A 93 -11.97 17.03 8.45
C THR A 93 -10.62 17.56 7.97
N GLU A 94 -10.55 18.87 7.73
CA GLU A 94 -9.36 19.54 7.19
C GLU A 94 -8.90 18.91 5.85
N LEU A 95 -9.84 18.65 4.92
CA LEU A 95 -9.61 17.83 3.71
C LEU A 95 -8.33 18.19 2.95
N ILE A 96 -8.05 19.48 2.72
CA ILE A 96 -6.83 19.88 1.99
C ILE A 96 -5.55 19.40 2.68
N LYS A 97 -5.47 19.57 4.00
CA LYS A 97 -4.32 19.16 4.81
C LYS A 97 -4.24 17.64 4.91
N GLN A 98 -5.39 16.97 5.02
CA GLN A 98 -5.49 15.52 5.01
C GLN A 98 -4.96 14.95 3.68
N LEU A 99 -5.43 15.45 2.54
CA LEU A 99 -5.02 14.98 1.21
C LEU A 99 -3.51 15.14 0.98
N ASN A 100 -2.94 16.29 1.35
CA ASN A 100 -1.49 16.48 1.33
C ASN A 100 -0.75 15.52 2.29
N SER A 101 -1.30 15.27 3.48
CA SER A 101 -0.69 14.32 4.42
C SER A 101 -0.73 12.88 3.89
N ILE A 102 -1.81 12.49 3.19
CA ILE A 102 -1.93 11.14 2.62
C ILE A 102 -0.84 10.92 1.57
N GLU A 103 -0.68 11.84 0.62
CA GLU A 103 0.28 11.65 -0.46
C GLU A 103 1.74 11.61 0.03
N GLU A 104 2.11 12.49 0.97
CA GLU A 104 3.45 12.52 1.57
C GLU A 104 3.77 11.26 2.40
N GLU A 105 2.84 10.85 3.27
CA GLU A 105 3.02 9.69 4.15
C GLU A 105 3.02 8.38 3.35
N LEU A 106 2.18 8.28 2.31
CA LEU A 106 2.11 7.10 1.47
C LEU A 106 3.42 6.91 0.69
N GLU A 107 3.97 7.97 0.09
CA GLU A 107 5.29 7.88 -0.57
C GLU A 107 6.41 7.53 0.42
N THR A 108 6.34 8.08 1.64
CA THR A 108 7.32 7.79 2.68
C THR A 108 7.26 6.34 3.15
N ASN A 109 6.05 5.78 3.28
CA ASN A 109 5.80 4.38 3.62
C ASN A 109 6.39 3.45 2.55
N ILE A 110 5.97 3.65 1.28
CA ILE A 110 6.42 2.85 0.13
C ILE A 110 7.94 2.88 0.01
N ARG A 111 8.57 4.06 0.14
CA ARG A 111 10.03 4.18 0.10
C ARG A 111 10.70 3.40 1.22
N PHE A 112 10.12 3.37 2.42
CA PHE A 112 10.66 2.62 3.54
C PHE A 112 10.52 1.11 3.29
N GLU A 113 9.35 0.63 2.91
CA GLU A 113 9.12 -0.78 2.58
C GLU A 113 10.06 -1.27 1.49
N GLU A 114 10.07 -0.61 0.33
CA GLU A 114 10.83 -1.11 -0.82
C GLU A 114 12.35 -1.02 -0.59
N ASN A 115 12.83 0.02 0.10
CA ASN A 115 14.26 0.22 0.29
C ASN A 115 14.84 -0.44 1.54
N LYS A 116 14.00 -0.86 2.50
CA LYS A 116 14.43 -1.47 3.76
C LYS A 116 13.79 -2.84 3.92
N VAL A 117 12.48 -2.90 4.08
CA VAL A 117 11.75 -4.14 4.37
C VAL A 117 11.95 -5.16 3.25
N PHE A 118 11.58 -4.84 2.00
CA PHE A 118 11.62 -5.79 0.89
C PHE A 118 13.05 -6.22 0.56
N LYS A 119 14.04 -5.34 0.76
CA LYS A 119 15.46 -5.73 0.63
C LYS A 119 15.87 -6.73 1.71
N GLU A 120 15.39 -6.56 2.93
CA GLU A 120 15.70 -7.48 4.02
C GLU A 120 14.99 -8.83 3.85
N LEU A 121 13.72 -8.81 3.44
CA LEU A 121 12.97 -10.02 3.11
C LEU A 121 13.65 -10.82 1.97
N LYS A 122 14.20 -10.13 0.96
CA LYS A 122 14.96 -10.79 -0.14
C LYS A 122 16.29 -11.39 0.29
N ARG A 123 16.91 -10.91 1.38
CA ARG A 123 18.20 -11.42 1.88
C ARG A 123 18.09 -12.70 2.67
N ASN A 124 16.91 -12.98 3.21
CA ASN A 124 16.68 -14.11 4.09
C ASN A 124 15.61 -15.06 3.53
N PRO A 125 15.75 -15.56 2.28
CA PRO A 125 14.75 -16.41 1.63
C PRO A 125 14.56 -17.77 2.33
N ASP A 126 15.49 -18.16 3.21
CA ASP A 126 15.40 -19.40 3.99
C ASP A 126 14.43 -19.32 5.17
N LEU A 127 14.02 -18.11 5.59
CA LEU A 127 12.98 -17.90 6.62
C LEU A 127 11.56 -18.24 6.12
N PHE A 128 11.44 -18.76 4.89
CA PHE A 128 10.18 -19.01 4.22
C PHE A 128 9.84 -20.50 4.19
N SER A 129 8.73 -20.87 4.85
CA SER A 129 8.16 -22.22 4.78
C SER A 129 7.32 -22.40 3.49
N PRO A 130 7.27 -23.62 2.90
CA PRO A 130 6.27 -23.98 1.88
C PRO A 130 4.81 -23.71 2.29
N ASP A 131 4.54 -23.60 3.60
CA ASP A 131 3.21 -23.31 4.14
C ASP A 131 2.89 -21.80 4.18
N LEU A 132 3.79 -20.94 3.66
CA LEU A 132 3.41 -19.55 3.40
C LEU A 132 2.28 -19.58 2.38
N VAL A 133 1.13 -19.05 2.79
CA VAL A 133 0.01 -18.83 1.88
C VAL A 133 0.52 -17.87 0.81
N TYR A 134 0.73 -18.40 -0.38
CA TYR A 134 0.86 -17.57 -1.57
C TYR A 134 -0.51 -16.93 -1.78
N TYR A 135 -0.57 -15.62 -2.01
CA TYR A 135 -1.78 -14.96 -2.49
C TYR A 135 -2.02 -15.42 -3.94
N GLU A 136 -2.28 -16.71 -4.13
CA GLU A 136 -2.24 -17.38 -5.44
C GLU A 136 -3.55 -17.22 -6.22
N ASP A 137 -4.71 -16.93 -5.60
CA ASP A 137 -5.99 -17.11 -6.31
C ASP A 137 -7.17 -16.16 -6.01
N GLU A 138 -7.02 -15.08 -5.23
CA GLU A 138 -8.15 -14.15 -4.98
C GLU A 138 -7.82 -12.72 -5.42
N TRP A 139 -7.59 -12.54 -6.71
CA TRP A 139 -7.91 -11.26 -7.34
C TRP A 139 -9.28 -11.41 -8.01
N GLU A 140 -10.33 -11.44 -7.20
CA GLU A 140 -11.63 -11.00 -7.69
C GLU A 140 -11.41 -9.60 -8.27
N SER A 141 -11.74 -9.47 -9.56
CA SER A 141 -11.78 -8.26 -10.39
C SER A 141 -11.32 -6.98 -9.68
N ILE A 142 -10.35 -6.29 -10.28
CA ILE A 142 -10.11 -4.86 -10.03
C ILE A 142 -11.51 -4.23 -9.88
N PRO A 143 -11.85 -3.62 -8.74
CA PRO A 143 -13.15 -2.99 -8.59
C PRO A 143 -13.30 -2.03 -9.76
N GLU A 144 -14.51 -2.01 -10.32
CA GLU A 144 -14.94 -1.20 -11.46
C GLU A 144 -14.18 0.13 -11.51
N GLU A 145 -13.55 0.43 -12.66
CA GLU A 145 -12.73 1.64 -12.82
C GLU A 145 -13.45 2.85 -12.21
N TRP A 146 -12.79 3.57 -11.30
CA TRP A 146 -13.38 4.76 -10.72
C TRP A 146 -13.85 5.74 -11.81
N GLU A 147 -15.16 5.98 -11.86
CA GLU A 147 -15.82 6.70 -12.95
C GLU A 147 -15.39 8.16 -13.02
N ASP A 148 -15.28 8.82 -11.86
CA ASP A 148 -14.89 10.22 -11.76
C ASP A 148 -13.38 10.39 -11.92
N LYS A 149 -12.93 10.41 -13.19
CA LYS A 149 -11.53 10.59 -13.59
C LYS A 149 -11.06 12.05 -13.46
N PHE A 150 -11.26 12.67 -12.29
CA PHE A 150 -10.96 14.08 -12.01
C PHE A 150 -9.52 14.53 -12.31
N TRP A 151 -8.59 13.58 -12.39
CA TRP A 151 -7.19 13.81 -12.73
C TRP A 151 -6.94 14.04 -14.23
N LYS A 152 -7.91 13.73 -15.10
CA LYS A 152 -7.83 13.93 -16.54
C LYS A 152 -8.06 15.38 -16.93
#